data_AF-A0A323U012-F1
#
_entry.id   AF-A0A323U012-F1
#
_cell.length_a   1.000
_cell.length_b   1.000
_cell.length_c   1.000
_cell.angle_alpha   90.00
_cell.angle_beta   90.00
_cell.angle_gamma   90.00
#
_symmetry.space_group_name_H-M   'P 1'
#
loop_
_entity.id
_entity.type
_entity.pdbx_description
1 polymer ?
#
loop_
_entity_poly.entity_id
_entity_poly.type
_entity_poly.pdbx_seq_one_letter_code
_entity_poly.pdbx_strand_id
1 'polypeptide(L)'
;MEDQEKNKEYQNEKNYIVDLEELGFLKLKKNDLSFEEERYKKKYKILQYDSKEVREFISKLRNIKVNEERIVEKELKSKKNEKFPNKFLFKDVSMGRDIHEILLYFLSKEEKEDYYDSISSIKNKKNEYIGFNRKIIKTWKCRYKGTEYINEKCSYIEKINLILASINISKKNIFYPVSENIIDNLNSIEIDNLNVIEEILDGGSEVMKYNIANASGEEFFTYCYHDALVQLLVYDFLHYNFSNEEKEENFNKIENFLKEYFNYLEQLSKKIDSINREGEIYNDFKDFLILNANLFKEKQKLKDIDLFQEYSLKTKPLSKEKDFLFFLSKQFETLKNPQSLIFCGDFLDLDIVKGKVDKENGFSNLNNFQNLEVFKKSDISEILYGSRKPKNNFNEEQEALKNILSNYIFFSNANLQMQKAIISIVTQEKSLIYPFRKQLKSLITDEELRNNNRVISILRTLLTREMYKEKNNEEGFKKSNILQKKIIEILLKINSIKDSSKRIKIKKKFFEDFFKTLIKIQKKKIIISPLPSKLLLLNI
;
A
#
# COMPACT_ATOMS: atom_id res chain seq x y z
N MET A 1 -46.73 14.87 9.60
CA MET A 1 -46.54 13.42 9.37
C MET A 1 -45.03 13.15 9.19
N GLU A 2 -44.17 13.61 10.08
CA GLU A 2 -43.80 13.03 11.39
C GLU A 2 -42.82 11.85 11.39
N ASP A 3 -42.42 11.30 10.24
CA ASP A 3 -41.45 10.18 10.20
C ASP A 3 -40.21 10.38 9.31
N GLN A 4 -39.93 11.59 8.82
CA GLN A 4 -38.66 11.89 8.11
C GLN A 4 -37.66 12.73 8.92
N GLU A 5 -38.03 13.26 10.09
CA GLU A 5 -37.10 14.00 10.97
C GLU A 5 -36.46 13.15 12.08
N LYS A 6 -36.88 11.89 12.28
CA LYS A 6 -36.37 11.02 13.35
C LYS A 6 -35.04 10.30 13.05
N ASN A 7 -34.51 10.35 11.83
CA ASN A 7 -33.21 9.75 11.47
C ASN A 7 -32.06 10.77 11.39
N LYS A 8 -32.08 11.81 12.24
CA LYS A 8 -30.87 12.60 12.52
C LYS A 8 -29.98 11.76 13.45
N GLU A 9 -29.05 10.97 12.88
CA GLU A 9 -27.95 10.36 13.64
C GLU A 9 -27.18 11.45 14.40
N TYR A 10 -27.47 11.55 15.70
CA TYR A 10 -26.72 12.32 16.68
C TYR A 10 -25.57 11.45 17.18
N GLN A 11 -24.31 11.85 17.01
CA GLN A 11 -23.22 11.16 17.70
C GLN A 11 -23.28 11.49 19.21
N ASN A 12 -23.85 10.57 20.00
CA ASN A 12 -23.76 10.57 21.46
C ASN A 12 -22.53 9.76 21.92
N GLU A 13 -22.22 9.75 23.22
CA GLU A 13 -21.10 8.98 23.81
C GLU A 13 -21.12 7.51 23.34
N LYS A 14 -22.31 6.91 23.26
CA LYS A 14 -22.50 5.54 22.80
C LYS A 14 -22.02 5.33 21.36
N ASN A 15 -22.29 6.27 20.45
CA ASN A 15 -21.85 6.19 19.06
C ASN A 15 -20.33 6.35 18.94
N TYR A 16 -19.71 7.24 19.73
CA TYR A 16 -18.25 7.38 19.77
C TYR A 16 -17.57 6.07 20.25
N ILE A 17 -18.16 5.38 21.24
CA ILE A 17 -17.64 4.10 21.72
C ILE A 17 -17.71 3.03 20.63
N VAL A 18 -18.82 2.95 19.91
CA VAL A 18 -19.00 2.00 18.78
C VAL A 18 -18.01 2.34 17.65
N ASP A 19 -17.91 3.61 17.25
CA ASP A 19 -16.97 4.03 16.20
C ASP A 19 -15.51 3.68 16.56
N LEU A 20 -15.11 3.87 17.82
CA LEU A 20 -13.78 3.51 18.31
C LEU A 20 -13.56 1.99 18.41
N GLU A 21 -14.59 1.22 18.70
CA GLU A 21 -14.56 -0.25 18.64
C GLU A 21 -14.41 -0.74 17.20
N GLU A 22 -15.19 -0.19 16.26
CA GLU A 22 -15.14 -0.54 14.83
C GLU A 22 -13.79 -0.18 14.18
N LEU A 23 -13.19 0.92 14.62
CA LEU A 23 -11.81 1.30 14.26
C LEU A 23 -10.76 0.34 14.85
N GLY A 24 -11.13 -0.47 15.84
CA GLY A 24 -10.26 -1.38 16.56
C GLY A 24 -9.45 -0.72 17.68
N PHE A 25 -9.74 0.55 18.02
CA PHE A 25 -9.03 1.27 19.08
C PHE A 25 -9.48 0.86 20.48
N LEU A 26 -10.80 0.82 20.73
CA LEU A 26 -11.40 0.34 21.98
C LEU A 26 -11.72 -1.15 21.89
N LYS A 27 -11.61 -1.83 23.03
CA LYS A 27 -11.99 -3.25 23.17
C LYS A 27 -13.18 -3.38 24.10
N LEU A 28 -14.26 -3.94 23.58
CA LEU A 28 -15.49 -4.16 24.33
C LEU A 28 -15.74 -5.65 24.51
N LYS A 29 -16.27 -6.03 25.67
CA LYS A 29 -16.87 -7.34 25.91
C LYS A 29 -18.37 -7.16 26.01
N LYS A 30 -19.13 -7.85 25.16
CA LYS A 30 -20.58 -7.91 25.29
C LYS A 30 -20.92 -8.62 26.60
N ASN A 31 -21.86 -8.06 27.34
CA ASN A 31 -22.40 -8.70 28.53
C ASN A 31 -23.56 -9.61 28.09
N ASP A 32 -23.55 -10.87 28.51
CA ASP A 32 -24.72 -11.74 28.39
C ASP A 32 -25.75 -11.26 29.41
N LEU A 33 -26.67 -10.42 28.96
CA LEU A 33 -27.73 -9.83 29.78
C LEU A 33 -29.07 -10.47 29.38
N SER A 34 -29.91 -10.76 30.36
CA SER A 34 -31.31 -11.11 30.08
C SER A 34 -32.06 -9.91 29.48
N PHE A 35 -33.21 -10.17 28.84
CA PHE A 35 -34.05 -9.12 28.24
C PHE A 35 -34.49 -8.03 29.26
N GLU A 36 -34.64 -8.40 30.54
CA GLU A 36 -34.94 -7.45 31.62
C GLU A 36 -33.71 -6.64 32.05
N GLU A 37 -32.53 -7.27 32.06
CA GLU A 37 -31.28 -6.62 32.42
C GLU A 37 -30.80 -5.62 31.37
N GLU A 38 -31.09 -5.85 30.09
CA GLU A 38 -30.77 -4.92 29.00
C GLU A 38 -31.41 -3.54 29.17
N ARG A 39 -32.49 -3.43 29.95
CA ARG A 39 -33.19 -2.17 30.21
C ARG A 39 -32.40 -1.24 31.14
N TYR A 40 -31.53 -1.79 31.98
CA TYR A 40 -30.89 -1.03 33.07
C TYR A 40 -29.36 -1.19 33.15
N LYS A 41 -28.78 -2.23 32.53
CA LYS A 41 -27.33 -2.50 32.50
C LYS A 41 -26.71 -2.15 31.14
N LYS A 42 -25.45 -1.72 31.14
CA LYS A 42 -24.70 -1.49 29.89
C LYS A 42 -24.53 -2.82 29.15
N LYS A 43 -24.88 -2.84 27.86
CA LYS A 43 -24.72 -4.01 26.96
C LYS A 43 -23.28 -4.46 26.76
N TYR A 44 -22.31 -3.63 27.16
CA TYR A 44 -20.90 -3.90 26.99
C TYR A 44 -20.09 -3.41 28.19
N LYS A 45 -18.94 -4.06 28.41
CA LYS A 45 -17.88 -3.67 29.32
C LYS A 45 -16.65 -3.23 28.52
N ILE A 46 -16.12 -2.04 28.82
CA ILE A 46 -14.82 -1.58 28.32
C ILE A 46 -13.74 -2.39 29.04
N LEU A 47 -12.80 -2.97 28.30
CA LEU A 47 -11.83 -3.92 28.87
C LEU A 47 -10.53 -3.26 29.36
N GLN A 48 -10.02 -2.27 28.63
CA GLN A 48 -8.64 -1.79 28.80
C GLN A 48 -8.50 -0.52 29.64
N TYR A 49 -9.57 0.27 29.76
CA TYR A 49 -9.51 1.61 30.37
C TYR A 49 -10.65 1.78 31.36
N ASP A 50 -10.47 2.71 32.29
CA ASP A 50 -11.56 3.10 33.18
C ASP A 50 -12.69 3.80 32.42
N SER A 51 -13.93 3.60 32.87
CA SER A 51 -15.11 4.20 32.23
C SER A 51 -15.12 5.72 32.31
N LYS A 52 -14.55 6.32 33.36
CA LYS A 52 -14.42 7.77 33.52
C LYS A 52 -13.38 8.31 32.54
N GLU A 53 -12.23 7.65 32.44
CA GLU A 53 -11.18 8.01 31.47
C GLU A 53 -11.71 8.02 30.03
N VAL A 54 -12.44 6.97 29.62
CA VAL A 54 -13.05 6.91 28.28
C VAL A 54 -14.05 8.03 28.05
N ARG A 55 -14.85 8.39 29.05
CA ARG A 55 -15.80 9.51 28.96
C ARG A 55 -15.10 10.84 28.77
N GLU A 56 -14.04 11.09 29.53
CA GLU A 56 -13.23 12.30 29.42
C GLU A 56 -12.55 12.39 28.05
N PHE A 57 -11.99 11.27 27.57
CA PHE A 57 -11.41 11.15 26.23
C PHE A 57 -12.43 11.48 25.13
N ILE A 58 -13.62 10.87 25.17
CA ILE A 58 -14.69 11.14 24.21
C ILE A 58 -15.16 12.60 24.30
N SER A 59 -15.27 13.15 25.51
CA SER A 59 -15.62 14.56 25.71
C SER A 59 -14.60 15.48 25.03
N LYS A 60 -13.30 15.20 25.19
CA LYS A 60 -12.24 15.96 24.51
C LYS A 60 -12.32 15.85 23.00
N LEU A 61 -12.56 14.65 22.44
CA LEU A 61 -12.76 14.43 21.01
C LEU A 61 -13.96 15.21 20.45
N ARG A 62 -15.07 15.26 21.20
CA ARG A 62 -16.26 16.06 20.82
C ARG A 62 -15.98 17.56 20.81
N ASN A 63 -15.07 18.01 21.67
CA ASN A 63 -14.78 19.43 21.90
C ASN A 63 -13.59 19.97 21.10
N ILE A 64 -12.93 19.14 20.27
CA ILE A 64 -11.87 19.62 19.38
C ILE A 64 -12.45 20.70 18.46
N LYS A 65 -12.02 21.95 18.65
CA LYS A 65 -12.32 23.11 17.82
C LYS A 65 -10.97 23.74 17.45
N VAL A 66 -10.66 23.84 16.17
CA VAL A 66 -9.50 24.61 15.69
C VAL A 66 -10.05 25.83 14.94
N ASN A 67 -9.56 27.03 15.28
CA ASN A 67 -9.78 28.34 14.64
C ASN A 67 -11.13 28.57 13.90
N GLU A 68 -12.22 28.82 14.63
CA GLU A 68 -13.56 29.23 14.12
C GLU A 68 -14.22 28.40 12.98
N GLU A 69 -13.52 27.50 12.30
CA GLU A 69 -13.99 26.57 11.27
C GLU A 69 -13.27 25.22 11.49
N ARG A 70 -14.06 24.14 11.65
CA ARG A 70 -13.74 22.68 11.70
C ARG A 70 -12.27 22.21 11.59
N ILE A 71 -11.94 21.10 12.27
CA ILE A 71 -10.68 20.31 12.12
C ILE A 71 -10.34 20.00 10.64
N VAL A 72 -11.36 19.91 9.80
CA VAL A 72 -11.30 19.41 8.42
C VAL A 72 -11.44 20.61 7.47
N GLU A 73 -10.35 20.99 6.78
CA GLU A 73 -10.45 21.80 5.57
C GLU A 73 -11.20 20.99 4.51
N LYS A 74 -12.52 21.24 4.41
CA LYS A 74 -13.26 20.82 3.24
C LYS A 74 -13.02 21.85 2.16
N GLU A 75 -12.03 21.59 1.31
CA GLU A 75 -12.14 22.03 -0.07
C GLU A 75 -13.49 21.51 -0.59
N LEU A 76 -14.45 22.43 -0.71
CA LEU A 76 -15.78 22.26 -1.30
C LEU A 76 -16.82 21.49 -0.45
N LYS A 77 -17.40 22.15 0.58
CA LYS A 77 -18.87 22.44 0.66
C LYS A 77 -19.37 23.17 1.92
N SER A 78 -20.20 24.17 1.61
CA SER A 78 -21.19 24.96 2.37
C SER A 78 -21.20 24.96 3.91
N LYS A 79 -21.11 26.19 4.42
CA LYS A 79 -21.27 26.69 5.81
C LYS A 79 -22.55 26.27 6.57
N LYS A 80 -23.35 25.30 6.12
CA LYS A 80 -24.68 25.00 6.71
C LYS A 80 -24.70 24.06 7.93
N ASN A 81 -23.56 23.55 8.41
CA ASN A 81 -23.49 22.60 9.53
C ASN A 81 -22.49 23.07 10.62
N GLU A 82 -22.63 24.29 11.12
CA GLU A 82 -21.76 24.87 12.18
C GLU A 82 -22.00 24.26 13.57
N LYS A 83 -23.16 23.65 13.84
CA LYS A 83 -23.50 23.17 15.19
C LYS A 83 -22.64 21.99 15.71
N PHE A 84 -21.96 21.22 14.85
CA PHE A 84 -21.18 20.03 15.26
C PHE A 84 -19.95 19.81 14.36
N PRO A 85 -18.77 20.37 14.71
CA PRO A 85 -17.59 20.33 13.84
C PRO A 85 -17.02 18.92 13.61
N ASN A 86 -17.28 17.96 14.51
CA ASN A 86 -16.60 16.65 14.54
C ASN A 86 -17.50 15.46 14.19
N LYS A 87 -18.69 15.70 13.61
CA LYS A 87 -19.68 14.65 13.31
C LYS A 87 -19.13 13.48 12.47
N PHE A 88 -18.05 13.71 11.71
CA PHE A 88 -17.47 12.71 10.81
C PHE A 88 -16.05 12.30 11.19
N LEU A 89 -15.55 12.69 12.37
CA LEU A 89 -14.16 12.50 12.79
C LEU A 89 -13.66 11.05 12.56
N PHE A 90 -14.36 10.07 13.11
CA PHE A 90 -13.94 8.67 12.99
C PHE A 90 -14.22 8.06 11.63
N LYS A 91 -15.22 8.57 10.92
CA LYS A 91 -15.43 8.22 9.51
C LYS A 91 -14.22 8.67 8.69
N ASP A 92 -13.74 9.89 8.90
CA ASP A 92 -12.59 10.45 8.20
C ASP A 92 -11.29 9.69 8.58
N VAL A 93 -11.08 9.38 9.87
CA VAL A 93 -9.98 8.50 10.32
C VAL A 93 -10.03 7.13 9.66
N SER A 94 -11.20 6.48 9.61
CA SER A 94 -11.37 5.15 8.98
C SER A 94 -11.05 5.15 7.48
N MET A 95 -11.18 6.32 6.84
CA MET A 95 -10.86 6.55 5.43
C MET A 95 -9.39 6.94 5.22
N GLY A 96 -8.60 7.02 6.28
CA GLY A 96 -7.20 7.47 6.21
C GLY A 96 -7.05 8.98 5.99
N ARG A 97 -8.11 9.75 6.22
CA ARG A 97 -8.13 11.21 6.04
C ARG A 97 -7.85 11.90 7.36
N ASP A 98 -7.19 13.05 7.25
CA ASP A 98 -6.99 14.00 8.34
C ASP A 98 -6.29 13.43 9.59
N ILE A 99 -5.70 12.22 9.48
CA ILE A 99 -5.06 11.51 10.61
C ILE A 99 -3.89 12.33 11.17
N HIS A 100 -3.15 13.01 10.31
CA HIS A 100 -2.01 13.83 10.71
C HIS A 100 -2.47 15.09 11.46
N GLU A 101 -3.53 15.74 10.96
CA GLU A 101 -4.16 16.92 11.52
C GLU A 101 -4.78 16.61 12.89
N ILE A 102 -5.46 15.46 13.00
CA ILE A 102 -6.02 14.97 14.26
C ILE A 102 -4.89 14.65 15.25
N LEU A 103 -3.84 13.97 14.80
CA LEU A 103 -2.69 13.64 15.63
C LEU A 103 -2.05 14.91 16.21
N LEU A 104 -1.78 15.92 15.36
CA LEU A 104 -1.19 17.21 15.77
C LEU A 104 -2.00 17.92 16.85
N TYR A 105 -3.32 17.74 16.91
CA TYR A 105 -4.15 18.29 17.99
C TYR A 105 -3.84 17.67 19.36
N PHE A 106 -3.44 16.39 19.39
CA PHE A 106 -3.11 15.67 20.61
C PHE A 106 -1.65 15.79 21.03
N LEU A 107 -0.79 16.39 20.19
CA LEU A 107 0.63 16.55 20.48
C LEU A 107 0.93 17.80 21.31
N SER A 108 1.85 17.69 22.27
CA SER A 108 2.52 18.82 22.92
C SER A 108 3.35 19.62 21.91
N LYS A 109 3.90 20.77 22.35
CA LYS A 109 4.79 21.56 21.50
C LYS A 109 6.07 20.78 21.16
N GLU A 110 6.70 20.14 22.15
CA GLU A 110 7.91 19.33 21.90
C GLU A 110 7.60 18.14 20.99
N GLU A 111 6.48 17.45 21.24
CA GLU A 111 6.03 16.32 20.42
C GLU A 111 5.79 16.69 18.95
N LYS A 112 5.37 17.93 18.66
CA LYS A 112 5.20 18.43 17.29
C LYS A 112 6.53 18.63 16.60
N GLU A 113 7.53 19.18 17.29
CA GLU A 113 8.88 19.37 16.76
C GLU A 113 9.47 18.00 16.36
N ASP A 114 9.42 17.02 17.28
CA ASP A 114 9.84 15.63 17.02
C ASP A 114 9.09 15.00 15.83
N TYR A 115 7.78 15.23 15.75
CA TYR A 115 6.94 14.71 14.67
C TYR A 115 7.33 15.26 13.30
N TYR A 116 7.55 16.58 13.18
CA TYR A 116 7.93 17.19 11.90
C TYR A 116 9.33 16.78 11.45
N ASP A 117 10.28 16.68 12.37
CA ASP A 117 11.64 16.21 12.10
C ASP A 117 11.64 14.74 11.66
N SER A 118 10.90 13.90 12.37
CA SER A 118 10.80 12.46 12.05
C SER A 118 10.12 12.22 10.70
N ILE A 119 9.00 12.88 10.42
CA ILE A 119 8.21 12.63 9.20
C ILE A 119 8.92 13.09 7.93
N SER A 120 9.59 14.24 7.96
CA SER A 120 10.30 14.76 6.78
C SER A 120 11.45 13.81 6.38
N SER A 121 12.22 13.35 7.36
CA SER A 121 13.27 12.33 7.19
C SER A 121 12.71 11.00 6.64
N ILE A 122 11.60 10.52 7.21
CA ILE A 122 10.95 9.28 6.77
C ILE A 122 10.40 9.39 5.35
N LYS A 123 9.75 10.50 4.98
CA LYS A 123 9.11 10.67 3.67
C LYS A 123 10.12 10.65 2.51
N ASN A 124 11.26 11.33 2.64
CA ASN A 124 12.27 11.37 1.58
C ASN A 124 12.89 9.99 1.34
N LYS A 125 13.28 9.32 2.43
CA LYS A 125 13.85 7.97 2.41
C LYS A 125 12.88 6.91 1.87
N LYS A 126 11.60 7.04 2.20
CA LYS A 126 10.53 6.12 1.76
C LYS A 126 10.49 5.96 0.24
N ASN A 127 10.56 7.06 -0.51
CA ASN A 127 10.46 7.01 -1.97
C ASN A 127 11.66 6.30 -2.62
N GLU A 128 12.87 6.58 -2.15
CA GLU A 128 14.10 5.94 -2.66
C GLU A 128 14.11 4.43 -2.41
N TYR A 129 13.74 4.00 -1.20
CA TYR A 129 13.76 2.58 -0.83
C TYR A 129 12.67 1.77 -1.52
N ILE A 130 11.45 2.31 -1.61
CA ILE A 130 10.37 1.69 -2.39
C ILE A 130 10.79 1.61 -3.87
N GLY A 131 11.42 2.68 -4.36
CA GLY A 131 12.11 2.75 -5.64
C GLY A 131 12.92 1.47 -5.90
N PHE A 132 13.87 1.22 -5.02
CA PHE A 132 14.80 0.11 -5.11
C PHE A 132 14.15 -1.27 -4.93
N ASN A 133 13.27 -1.46 -3.93
CA ASN A 133 12.60 -2.74 -3.68
C ASN A 133 11.71 -3.16 -4.86
N ARG A 134 10.90 -2.24 -5.36
CA ARG A 134 10.04 -2.51 -6.52
C ARG A 134 10.87 -2.75 -7.78
N LYS A 135 12.02 -2.08 -7.92
CA LYS A 135 12.97 -2.33 -9.00
C LYS A 135 13.54 -3.75 -8.91
N ILE A 136 13.98 -4.21 -7.73
CA ILE A 136 14.39 -5.61 -7.53
C ILE A 136 13.25 -6.55 -7.95
N ILE A 137 12.04 -6.38 -7.38
CA ILE A 137 10.91 -7.29 -7.63
C ILE A 137 10.53 -7.34 -9.12
N LYS A 138 10.50 -6.18 -9.79
CA LYS A 138 10.14 -6.08 -11.21
C LYS A 138 11.23 -6.55 -12.14
N THR A 139 12.51 -6.34 -11.84
CA THR A 139 13.60 -6.77 -12.73
C THR A 139 13.89 -8.27 -12.52
N TRP A 140 13.75 -8.76 -11.29
CA TRP A 140 13.88 -10.18 -10.93
C TRP A 140 12.54 -10.92 -11.10
N LYS A 141 12.07 -11.09 -12.34
CA LYS A 141 10.82 -11.84 -12.60
C LYS A 141 11.08 -13.34 -12.65
N CYS A 142 10.22 -14.11 -12.00
CA CYS A 142 10.14 -15.55 -12.23
C CYS A 142 9.70 -15.80 -13.69
N ARG A 143 10.44 -16.62 -14.45
CA ARG A 143 10.06 -17.01 -15.82
C ARG A 143 9.77 -18.50 -15.94
N TYR A 144 8.76 -18.85 -16.73
CA TYR A 144 8.38 -20.22 -17.03
C TYR A 144 8.07 -20.41 -18.52
N LYS A 145 8.44 -21.62 -19.00
CA LYS A 145 8.35 -22.20 -20.36
C LYS A 145 8.86 -21.32 -21.52
N GLY A 146 9.82 -21.85 -22.30
CA GLY A 146 10.42 -21.19 -23.47
C GLY A 146 11.64 -20.30 -23.18
N THR A 147 12.19 -20.35 -21.96
CA THR A 147 13.37 -19.57 -21.51
C THR A 147 14.59 -20.44 -21.26
N GLU A 148 14.63 -21.60 -21.93
CA GLU A 148 15.67 -22.65 -21.86
C GLU A 148 17.11 -22.16 -22.12
N TYR A 149 17.28 -20.92 -22.56
CA TYR A 149 18.55 -20.27 -22.88
C TYR A 149 19.28 -19.63 -21.68
N ILE A 150 18.73 -19.70 -20.46
CA ILE A 150 19.30 -19.05 -19.26
C ILE A 150 19.65 -20.13 -18.25
N ASN A 151 20.93 -20.23 -17.89
CA ASN A 151 21.44 -21.19 -16.91
C ASN A 151 20.78 -20.98 -15.53
N GLU A 152 20.40 -22.09 -14.88
CA GLU A 152 19.86 -22.13 -13.51
C GLU A 152 20.89 -21.61 -12.51
N LYS A 153 20.87 -20.31 -12.18
CA LYS A 153 21.89 -19.73 -11.28
C LYS A 153 21.35 -18.98 -10.05
N CYS A 154 20.08 -18.59 -10.00
CA CYS A 154 19.54 -17.86 -8.84
C CYS A 154 18.26 -18.46 -8.26
N SER A 155 18.24 -18.59 -6.93
CA SER A 155 17.13 -19.14 -6.17
C SER A 155 16.17 -18.04 -5.70
N TYR A 156 14.89 -18.38 -5.52
CA TYR A 156 13.90 -17.47 -4.95
C TYR A 156 14.30 -16.92 -3.57
N ILE A 157 15.07 -17.70 -2.81
CA ILE A 157 15.60 -17.30 -1.50
C ILE A 157 16.53 -16.08 -1.63
N GLU A 158 17.39 -16.05 -2.64
CA GLU A 158 18.33 -14.92 -2.85
C GLU A 158 17.59 -13.63 -3.18
N LYS A 159 16.53 -13.70 -3.99
CA LYS A 159 15.64 -12.55 -4.27
C LYS A 159 15.06 -12.00 -2.97
N ILE A 160 14.52 -12.88 -2.11
CA ILE A 160 13.94 -12.48 -0.83
C ILE A 160 15.02 -11.89 0.09
N ASN A 161 16.19 -12.50 0.18
CA ASN A 161 17.30 -11.98 0.99
C ASN A 161 17.74 -10.58 0.56
N LEU A 162 17.77 -10.29 -0.74
CA LEU A 162 18.09 -8.94 -1.23
C LEU A 162 17.01 -7.92 -0.86
N ILE A 163 15.73 -8.28 -0.99
CA ILE A 163 14.61 -7.41 -0.58
C ILE A 163 14.66 -7.18 0.95
N LEU A 164 14.96 -8.21 1.73
CA LEU A 164 15.08 -8.07 3.18
C LEU A 164 16.30 -7.22 3.57
N ALA A 165 17.43 -7.37 2.87
CA ALA A 165 18.63 -6.58 3.10
C ALA A 165 18.39 -5.09 2.81
N SER A 166 17.72 -4.75 1.71
CA SER A 166 17.39 -3.36 1.39
C SER A 166 16.42 -2.75 2.41
N ILE A 167 15.46 -3.52 2.92
CA ILE A 167 14.60 -3.05 4.03
C ILE A 167 15.39 -2.94 5.34
N ASN A 168 16.33 -3.84 5.64
CA ASN A 168 17.14 -3.77 6.86
C ASN A 168 18.11 -2.57 6.87
N ILE A 169 18.69 -2.20 5.72
CA ILE A 169 19.50 -0.97 5.59
C ILE A 169 18.67 0.27 5.97
N SER A 170 17.37 0.28 5.64
CA SER A 170 16.48 1.39 6.02
C SER A 170 16.33 1.54 7.54
N LYS A 171 16.39 0.43 8.31
CA LYS A 171 16.36 0.47 9.78
C LYS A 171 17.58 1.21 10.35
N LYS A 172 18.79 0.85 9.91
CA LYS A 172 20.05 1.45 10.40
C LYS A 172 20.18 2.94 10.05
N ASN A 173 19.60 3.36 8.92
CA ASN A 173 19.73 4.73 8.43
C ASN A 173 18.63 5.69 8.92
N ILE A 174 17.50 5.19 9.40
CA ILE A 174 16.38 6.03 9.89
C ILE A 174 16.42 6.16 11.40
N PHE A 175 16.95 5.16 12.11
CA PHE A 175 17.06 5.18 13.56
C PHE A 175 18.52 5.29 13.99
N TYR A 176 18.95 6.50 14.31
CA TYR A 176 20.10 6.75 15.18
C TYR A 176 19.93 8.12 15.87
N PRO A 177 20.03 8.28 17.21
CA PRO A 177 20.00 7.31 18.30
C PRO A 177 18.69 7.47 19.11
N VAL A 178 17.56 6.95 18.61
CA VAL A 178 16.37 6.77 19.46
C VAL A 178 16.51 5.38 20.07
N SER A 179 17.30 5.30 21.16
CA SER A 179 17.68 4.12 21.94
C SER A 179 17.80 2.82 21.15
N GLU A 180 19.03 2.35 20.97
CA GLU A 180 19.44 1.01 20.49
C GLU A 180 18.77 -0.18 21.24
N ASN A 181 17.82 0.06 22.15
CA ASN A 181 17.39 -0.87 23.19
C ASN A 181 16.11 -1.66 22.93
N ILE A 182 15.23 -1.32 21.98
CA ILE A 182 13.98 -2.11 21.81
C ILE A 182 14.06 -3.05 20.62
N ILE A 183 14.32 -2.51 19.43
CA ILE A 183 14.20 -3.29 18.19
C ILE A 183 15.44 -4.18 17.99
N ASP A 184 16.62 -3.73 18.44
CA ASP A 184 17.89 -4.44 18.32
C ASP A 184 18.17 -5.41 19.47
N ASN A 185 17.80 -5.10 20.72
CA ASN A 185 17.83 -6.08 21.82
C ASN A 185 16.88 -7.28 21.57
N LEU A 186 15.80 -7.08 20.81
CA LEU A 186 14.95 -8.19 20.35
C LEU A 186 15.57 -9.02 19.22
N ASN A 187 16.60 -8.51 18.53
CA ASN A 187 17.30 -9.21 17.44
C ASN A 187 18.59 -9.90 17.92
N SER A 188 19.15 -9.53 19.07
CA SER A 188 20.37 -10.14 19.63
C SER A 188 20.12 -11.45 20.39
N ILE A 189 18.85 -11.81 20.61
CA ILE A 189 18.47 -13.14 21.07
C ILE A 189 18.28 -14.00 19.82
N GLU A 190 19.22 -14.90 19.56
CA GLU A 190 19.08 -15.96 18.56
C GLU A 190 17.69 -16.58 18.70
N ILE A 191 16.99 -16.70 17.57
CA ILE A 191 15.63 -17.22 17.47
C ILE A 191 15.67 -18.74 17.70
N ASP A 192 15.98 -19.14 18.93
CA ASP A 192 15.90 -20.52 19.39
C ASP A 192 14.81 -20.63 20.47
N ASN A 193 13.73 -21.30 20.05
CA ASN A 193 12.61 -21.81 20.83
C ASN A 193 11.61 -20.82 21.45
N LEU A 194 10.35 -21.05 21.08
CA LEU A 194 9.15 -20.37 21.59
C LEU A 194 8.96 -20.46 23.12
N ASN A 195 9.61 -21.40 23.79
CA ASN A 195 9.46 -21.65 25.23
C ASN A 195 10.26 -20.67 26.11
N VAL A 196 11.44 -20.22 25.67
CA VAL A 196 12.27 -19.23 26.40
C VAL A 196 11.62 -17.83 26.37
N ILE A 197 10.76 -17.59 25.37
CA ILE A 197 10.01 -16.35 25.21
C ILE A 197 8.88 -16.22 26.24
N GLU A 198 8.26 -17.32 26.68
CA GLU A 198 7.27 -17.29 27.75
C GLU A 198 7.92 -16.93 29.10
N GLU A 199 9.15 -17.39 29.35
CA GLU A 199 9.89 -17.07 30.58
C GLU A 199 10.38 -15.60 30.63
N ILE A 200 10.73 -14.99 29.49
CA ILE A 200 11.08 -13.56 29.41
C ILE A 200 9.85 -12.65 29.61
N LEU A 201 8.64 -13.14 29.30
CA LEU A 201 7.39 -12.39 29.46
C LEU A 201 6.96 -12.22 30.94
N ASP A 202 7.51 -13.03 31.85
CA ASP A 202 7.34 -12.90 33.31
C ASP A 202 8.40 -12.00 33.97
N GLY A 203 9.48 -11.67 33.24
CA GLY A 203 10.51 -10.73 33.66
C GLY A 203 10.09 -9.29 33.40
N GLY A 204 9.55 -8.62 34.41
CA GLY A 204 9.15 -7.22 34.33
C GLY A 204 10.27 -6.31 33.82
N SER A 205 10.18 -5.88 32.55
CA SER A 205 11.01 -4.78 32.07
C SER A 205 10.26 -3.48 32.29
N GLU A 206 10.62 -2.76 33.34
CA GLU A 206 10.51 -1.31 33.37
C GLU A 206 11.20 -0.77 32.11
N VAL A 207 10.43 -0.25 31.15
CA VAL A 207 10.67 0.94 30.30
C VAL A 207 9.66 0.88 29.14
N MET A 208 8.89 1.95 28.92
CA MET A 208 8.79 2.69 27.65
C MET A 208 7.56 3.62 27.68
N LYS A 209 7.79 4.88 28.11
CA LYS A 209 6.86 5.99 27.85
C LYS A 209 6.62 6.10 26.34
N TYR A 210 5.41 6.49 25.96
CA TYR A 210 5.05 6.90 24.60
C TYR A 210 6.16 7.72 23.93
N ASN A 211 6.51 7.38 22.68
CA ASN A 211 7.50 8.09 21.88
C ASN A 211 7.11 8.07 20.39
N ILE A 212 6.92 9.27 19.82
CA ILE A 212 6.51 9.48 18.42
C ILE A 212 7.49 8.88 17.42
N ALA A 213 8.78 8.95 17.69
CA ALA A 213 9.80 8.41 16.82
C ALA A 213 9.70 6.87 16.74
N ASN A 214 9.41 6.22 17.88
CA ASN A 214 9.19 4.76 17.91
C ASN A 214 7.96 4.35 17.09
N ALA A 215 6.83 5.03 17.30
CA ALA A 215 5.59 4.73 16.58
C ALA A 215 5.73 5.00 15.06
N SER A 216 6.37 6.11 14.70
CA SER A 216 6.60 6.52 13.31
C SER A 216 7.57 5.58 12.59
N GLY A 217 8.58 5.14 13.33
CA GLY A 217 9.50 4.12 12.89
C GLY A 217 8.85 2.74 12.66
N GLU A 218 7.97 2.32 13.57
CA GLU A 218 7.18 1.10 13.43
C GLU A 218 6.19 1.17 12.26
N GLU A 219 5.56 2.32 12.04
CA GLU A 219 4.72 2.61 10.87
C GLU A 219 5.54 2.43 9.58
N PHE A 220 6.72 3.03 9.51
CA PHE A 220 7.60 2.93 8.35
C PHE A 220 8.02 1.49 8.06
N PHE A 221 8.37 0.73 9.11
CA PHE A 221 8.65 -0.71 9.01
C PHE A 221 7.45 -1.46 8.43
N THR A 222 6.25 -1.23 8.98
CA THR A 222 5.01 -1.86 8.51
C THR A 222 4.77 -1.55 7.03
N TYR A 223 4.97 -0.29 6.64
CA TYR A 223 4.78 0.17 5.27
C TYR A 223 5.71 -0.54 4.29
N CYS A 224 7.01 -0.59 4.58
CA CYS A 224 8.00 -1.16 3.65
C CYS A 224 7.77 -2.66 3.40
N TYR A 225 7.50 -3.39 4.47
CA TYR A 225 7.20 -4.83 4.38
C TYR A 225 5.87 -5.10 3.68
N HIS A 226 4.81 -4.36 4.03
CA HIS A 226 3.51 -4.47 3.37
C HIS A 226 3.62 -4.22 1.86
N ASP A 227 4.34 -3.16 1.43
CA ASP A 227 4.55 -2.91 0.01
C ASP A 227 5.27 -4.08 -0.68
N ALA A 228 6.38 -4.56 -0.11
CA ALA A 228 7.13 -5.68 -0.68
C ALA A 228 6.25 -6.94 -0.82
N LEU A 229 5.48 -7.29 0.21
CA LEU A 229 4.58 -8.45 0.15
C LEU A 229 3.53 -8.32 -0.95
N VAL A 230 2.83 -7.19 -1.03
CA VAL A 230 1.80 -6.97 -2.06
C VAL A 230 2.41 -7.04 -3.47
N GLN A 231 3.60 -6.46 -3.65
CA GLN A 231 4.31 -6.54 -4.93
C GLN A 231 4.71 -7.98 -5.28
N LEU A 232 5.22 -8.77 -4.33
CA LEU A 232 5.57 -10.17 -4.56
C LEU A 232 4.34 -10.99 -4.93
N LEU A 233 3.21 -10.84 -4.23
CA LEU A 233 1.96 -11.53 -4.58
C LEU A 233 1.54 -11.31 -6.04
N VAL A 234 1.63 -10.05 -6.48
CA VAL A 234 1.30 -9.61 -7.84
C VAL A 234 2.28 -10.18 -8.87
N TYR A 235 3.58 -10.04 -8.63
CA TYR A 235 4.62 -10.33 -9.63
C TYR A 235 5.12 -11.77 -9.63
N ASP A 236 4.99 -12.50 -8.53
CA ASP A 236 5.60 -13.82 -8.35
C ASP A 236 4.59 -14.94 -8.04
N PHE A 237 3.34 -14.64 -7.69
CA PHE A 237 2.36 -15.68 -7.30
C PHE A 237 1.11 -15.69 -8.16
N LEU A 238 0.59 -14.51 -8.48
CA LEU A 238 -0.61 -14.31 -9.29
C LEU A 238 -0.29 -13.71 -10.66
N HIS A 239 0.97 -13.84 -11.08
CA HIS A 239 1.46 -13.33 -12.35
C HIS A 239 0.77 -14.04 -13.52
N TYR A 240 0.54 -13.31 -14.61
CA TYR A 240 -0.17 -13.82 -15.79
C TYR A 240 0.55 -14.95 -16.54
N ASN A 241 1.85 -15.16 -16.25
CA ASN A 241 2.62 -16.26 -16.84
C ASN A 241 2.33 -17.62 -16.21
N PHE A 242 1.68 -17.66 -15.04
CA PHE A 242 1.31 -18.91 -14.39
C PHE A 242 0.00 -19.46 -14.96
N SER A 243 -0.12 -20.79 -14.99
CA SER A 243 -1.38 -21.44 -15.35
C SER A 243 -2.47 -21.09 -14.33
N ASN A 244 -3.74 -21.26 -14.72
CA ASN A 244 -4.84 -20.98 -13.80
C ASN A 244 -4.79 -21.90 -12.57
N GLU A 245 -4.40 -23.16 -12.75
CA GLU A 245 -4.22 -24.12 -11.67
C GLU A 245 -3.11 -23.68 -10.71
N GLU A 246 -1.96 -23.25 -11.24
CA GLU A 246 -0.84 -22.77 -10.41
C GLU A 246 -1.21 -21.49 -9.63
N LYS A 247 -1.93 -20.57 -10.27
CA LYS A 247 -2.42 -19.34 -9.59
C LYS A 247 -3.40 -19.69 -8.47
N GLU A 248 -4.30 -20.65 -8.70
CA GLU A 248 -5.25 -21.12 -7.70
C GLU A 248 -4.54 -21.78 -6.51
N GLU A 249 -3.59 -22.66 -6.78
CA GLU A 249 -2.78 -23.31 -5.74
C GLU A 249 -2.01 -22.28 -4.91
N ASN A 250 -1.35 -21.31 -5.56
CA ASN A 250 -0.63 -20.22 -4.89
C ASN A 250 -1.56 -19.37 -4.03
N PHE A 251 -2.71 -18.97 -4.58
CA PHE A 251 -3.72 -18.22 -3.86
C PHE A 251 -4.17 -18.95 -2.59
N ASN A 252 -4.55 -20.22 -2.71
CA ASN A 252 -5.06 -21.01 -1.59
C ASN A 252 -4.03 -21.21 -0.49
N LYS A 253 -2.75 -21.43 -0.84
CA LYS A 253 -1.67 -21.56 0.16
C LYS A 253 -1.48 -20.28 0.97
N ILE A 254 -1.44 -19.12 0.30
CA ILE A 254 -1.28 -17.82 0.96
C ILE A 254 -2.53 -17.47 1.76
N GLU A 255 -3.72 -17.72 1.20
CA GLU A 255 -4.98 -17.44 1.88
C GLU A 255 -5.14 -18.28 3.15
N ASN A 256 -4.76 -19.56 3.10
CA ASN A 256 -4.81 -20.45 4.25
C ASN A 256 -3.86 -19.96 5.36
N PHE A 257 -2.62 -19.61 5.02
CA PHE A 257 -1.68 -19.00 5.97
C PHE A 257 -2.28 -17.76 6.65
N LEU A 258 -2.91 -16.86 5.88
CA LEU A 258 -3.52 -15.65 6.43
C LEU A 258 -4.72 -15.96 7.34
N LYS A 259 -5.55 -16.94 6.97
CA LYS A 259 -6.68 -17.39 7.80
C LYS A 259 -6.20 -17.96 9.14
N GLU A 260 -5.20 -18.85 9.09
CA GLU A 260 -4.59 -19.42 10.30
C GLU A 260 -3.99 -18.34 11.20
N TYR A 261 -3.25 -17.39 10.62
CA TYR A 261 -2.65 -16.30 11.38
C TYR A 261 -3.70 -15.37 12.00
N PHE A 262 -4.78 -15.07 11.27
CA PHE A 262 -5.87 -14.26 11.80
C PHE A 262 -6.56 -14.92 13.00
N ASN A 263 -6.80 -16.24 12.93
CA ASN A 263 -7.37 -17.02 14.02
C ASN A 263 -6.44 -17.07 15.24
N TYR A 264 -5.12 -17.22 15.01
CA TYR A 264 -4.12 -17.10 16.07
C TYR A 264 -4.20 -15.75 16.78
N LEU A 265 -4.33 -14.65 16.03
CA LEU A 265 -4.49 -13.31 16.61
C LEU A 265 -5.79 -13.14 17.40
N GLU A 266 -6.89 -13.80 17.02
CA GLU A 266 -8.14 -13.78 17.80
C GLU A 266 -7.99 -14.44 19.17
N GLN A 267 -7.28 -15.55 19.22
CA GLN A 267 -7.05 -16.25 20.49
C GLN A 267 -6.12 -15.44 21.38
N LEU A 268 -5.10 -14.82 20.79
CA LEU A 268 -4.12 -14.01 21.50
C LEU A 268 -4.72 -12.69 22.00
N SER A 269 -5.58 -12.03 21.20
CA SER A 269 -6.20 -10.76 21.60
C SER A 269 -7.06 -10.91 22.85
N LYS A 270 -7.77 -12.03 23.04
CA LYS A 270 -8.55 -12.30 24.26
C LYS A 270 -7.72 -12.22 25.55
N LYS A 271 -6.44 -12.57 25.50
CA LYS A 271 -5.53 -12.51 26.66
C LYS A 271 -4.95 -11.11 26.87
N ILE A 272 -4.68 -10.39 25.78
CA ILE A 272 -4.05 -9.06 25.84
C ILE A 272 -5.07 -7.96 26.14
N ASP A 273 -6.29 -8.08 25.60
CA ASP A 273 -7.33 -7.06 25.70
C ASP A 273 -7.85 -6.90 27.14
N SER A 274 -7.58 -7.85 28.04
CA SER A 274 -7.94 -7.78 29.47
C SER A 274 -6.93 -7.04 30.34
N ILE A 275 -5.80 -6.58 29.78
CA ILE A 275 -4.78 -5.84 30.54
C ILE A 275 -5.28 -4.41 30.75
N ASN A 276 -5.37 -3.99 32.03
CA ASN A 276 -5.75 -2.62 32.40
C ASN A 276 -4.63 -1.63 32.03
N ARG A 277 -5.01 -0.48 31.47
CA ARG A 277 -4.13 0.59 30.98
C ARG A 277 -4.65 1.97 31.40
N GLU A 278 -5.06 2.06 32.67
CA GLU A 278 -5.58 3.29 33.26
C GLU A 278 -4.60 4.46 33.07
N GLY A 279 -5.09 5.57 32.52
CA GLY A 279 -4.34 6.80 32.29
C GLY A 279 -3.59 6.88 30.96
N GLU A 280 -3.57 5.81 30.15
CA GLU A 280 -2.78 5.74 28.91
C GLU A 280 -3.60 6.00 27.63
N ILE A 281 -4.92 6.24 27.72
CA ILE A 281 -5.79 6.28 26.53
C ILE A 281 -5.33 7.29 25.46
N TYR A 282 -4.78 8.43 25.87
CA TYR A 282 -4.29 9.45 24.94
C TYR A 282 -3.01 9.03 24.23
N ASN A 283 -2.06 8.44 24.96
CA ASN A 283 -0.81 7.93 24.40
C ASN A 283 -1.09 6.78 23.43
N ASP A 284 -1.94 5.85 23.85
CA ASP A 284 -2.39 4.73 23.04
C ASP A 284 -3.13 5.20 21.77
N PHE A 285 -3.87 6.31 21.84
CA PHE A 285 -4.57 6.89 20.69
C PHE A 285 -3.63 7.57 19.71
N LYS A 286 -2.64 8.32 20.21
CA LYS A 286 -1.60 8.93 19.36
C LYS A 286 -0.84 7.85 18.59
N ASP A 287 -0.40 6.79 19.27
CA ASP A 287 0.24 5.62 18.62
C ASP A 287 -0.69 4.98 17.58
N PHE A 288 -1.96 4.76 17.94
CA PHE A 288 -2.95 4.18 17.03
C PHE A 288 -3.11 4.99 15.74
N LEU A 289 -3.13 6.33 15.82
CA LEU A 289 -3.22 7.20 14.64
C LEU A 289 -1.97 7.07 13.77
N ILE A 290 -0.78 7.14 14.37
CA ILE A 290 0.50 7.02 13.65
C ILE A 290 0.58 5.67 12.93
N LEU A 291 0.42 4.57 13.67
CA LEU A 291 0.61 3.21 13.17
C LEU A 291 -0.35 2.82 12.04
N ASN A 292 -1.56 3.39 12.01
CA ASN A 292 -2.62 2.99 11.08
C ASN A 292 -2.83 3.97 9.92
N ALA A 293 -2.11 5.10 9.88
CA ALA A 293 -2.31 6.15 8.88
C ALA A 293 -2.28 5.63 7.44
N ASN A 294 -1.26 4.86 7.07
CA ASN A 294 -1.14 4.30 5.72
C ASN A 294 -2.04 3.09 5.49
N LEU A 295 -2.30 2.26 6.51
CA LEU A 295 -3.18 1.09 6.39
C LEU A 295 -4.63 1.50 6.12
N PHE A 296 -5.13 2.55 6.78
CA PHE A 296 -6.48 3.07 6.50
C PHE A 296 -6.59 3.67 5.10
N LYS A 297 -5.56 4.37 4.61
CA LYS A 297 -5.50 4.85 3.22
C LYS A 297 -5.56 3.70 2.21
N GLU A 298 -4.79 2.63 2.43
CA GLU A 298 -4.81 1.45 1.57
C GLU A 298 -6.15 0.69 1.65
N LYS A 299 -6.73 0.55 2.85
CA LYS A 299 -8.07 -0.03 3.05
C LYS A 299 -9.13 0.76 2.29
N GLN A 300 -9.09 2.09 2.37
CA GLN A 300 -10.02 2.95 1.66
C GLN A 300 -9.83 2.88 0.15
N LYS A 301 -8.58 2.84 -0.35
CA LYS A 301 -8.29 2.61 -1.78
C LYS A 301 -8.96 1.34 -2.28
N LEU A 302 -8.86 0.25 -1.52
CA LEU A 302 -9.46 -1.04 -1.89
C LEU A 302 -10.99 -1.00 -1.92
N LYS A 303 -11.63 -0.20 -1.06
CA LYS A 303 -13.07 0.06 -1.10
C LYS A 303 -13.48 0.95 -2.28
N ASP A 304 -12.67 1.97 -2.58
CA ASP A 304 -12.97 2.91 -3.66
C ASP A 304 -12.98 2.20 -5.03
N ILE A 305 -12.13 1.20 -5.24
CA ILE A 305 -12.13 0.37 -6.48
C ILE A 305 -13.47 -0.31 -6.71
N ASP A 306 -14.12 -0.79 -5.64
CA ASP A 306 -15.39 -1.50 -5.72
C ASP A 306 -16.54 -0.56 -6.22
N LEU A 307 -16.31 0.77 -6.27
CA LEU A 307 -17.26 1.76 -6.82
C LEU A 307 -17.10 2.00 -8.34
N PHE A 308 -15.98 1.57 -8.93
CA PHE A 308 -15.70 1.79 -10.35
C PHE A 308 -16.24 0.64 -11.19
N GLN A 309 -16.81 0.97 -12.34
CA GLN A 309 -17.48 -0.03 -13.17
C GLN A 309 -16.47 -1.02 -13.74
N GLU A 310 -16.84 -2.31 -13.76
CA GLU A 310 -16.17 -3.29 -14.59
C GLU A 310 -16.73 -3.18 -16.01
N TYR A 311 -15.90 -2.70 -16.93
CA TYR A 311 -16.19 -2.70 -18.35
C TYR A 311 -15.31 -3.72 -19.08
N SER A 312 -15.84 -4.30 -20.15
CA SER A 312 -15.09 -5.20 -21.01
C SER A 312 -14.04 -4.42 -21.78
N LEU A 313 -12.82 -4.98 -21.83
CA LEU A 313 -11.69 -4.34 -22.46
C LEU A 313 -11.91 -4.33 -23.98
N LYS A 314 -12.20 -3.17 -24.56
CA LYS A 314 -12.36 -3.02 -26.03
C LYS A 314 -11.01 -2.91 -26.76
N THR A 315 -9.95 -2.62 -26.03
CA THR A 315 -8.61 -2.34 -26.58
C THR A 315 -7.74 -3.60 -26.62
N LYS A 316 -7.44 -4.09 -27.83
CA LYS A 316 -6.49 -5.20 -28.01
C LYS A 316 -5.10 -4.86 -27.43
N PRO A 317 -4.38 -5.79 -26.79
CA PRO A 317 -3.00 -5.58 -26.36
C PRO A 317 -2.12 -5.12 -27.54
N LEU A 318 -1.18 -4.22 -27.29
CA LEU A 318 -0.16 -3.88 -28.27
C LEU A 318 0.77 -5.09 -28.48
N SER A 319 1.25 -5.29 -29.72
CA SER A 319 2.23 -6.35 -29.95
C SER A 319 3.54 -6.01 -29.22
N LYS A 320 4.17 -7.01 -28.61
CA LYS A 320 5.45 -6.84 -27.89
C LYS A 320 6.52 -6.14 -28.73
N GLU A 321 6.54 -6.40 -30.04
CA GLU A 321 7.43 -5.74 -30.99
C GLU A 321 7.17 -4.23 -31.07
N LYS A 322 5.90 -3.80 -31.17
CA LYS A 322 5.54 -2.38 -31.19
C LYS A 322 5.85 -1.70 -29.86
N ASP A 323 5.59 -2.37 -28.74
CA ASP A 323 5.99 -1.89 -27.41
C ASP A 323 7.51 -1.72 -27.31
N PHE A 324 8.28 -2.68 -27.83
CA PHE A 324 9.74 -2.63 -27.83
C PHE A 324 10.29 -1.49 -28.70
N LEU A 325 9.75 -1.30 -29.90
CA LEU A 325 10.15 -0.21 -30.80
C LEU A 325 9.85 1.17 -30.19
N PHE A 326 8.70 1.32 -29.53
CA PHE A 326 8.37 2.56 -28.80
C PHE A 326 9.26 2.77 -27.58
N PHE A 327 9.57 1.70 -26.83
CA PHE A 327 10.54 1.76 -25.74
C PHE A 327 11.90 2.27 -26.24
N LEU A 328 12.43 1.69 -27.32
CA LEU A 328 13.72 2.08 -27.89
C LEU A 328 13.75 3.52 -28.37
N SER A 329 12.70 4.00 -29.06
CA SER A 329 12.66 5.39 -29.53
C SER A 329 12.80 6.39 -28.38
N LYS A 330 12.18 6.12 -27.25
CA LYS A 330 12.32 6.94 -26.05
C LYS A 330 13.68 6.83 -25.38
N GLN A 331 14.31 5.66 -25.38
CA GLN A 331 15.68 5.51 -24.89
C GLN A 331 16.67 6.30 -25.77
N PHE A 332 16.51 6.29 -27.09
CA PHE A 332 17.33 7.10 -28.00
C PHE A 332 17.14 8.62 -27.78
N GLU A 333 15.91 9.08 -27.57
CA GLU A 333 15.63 10.50 -27.23
C GLU A 333 16.26 10.92 -25.89
N THR A 334 16.19 10.04 -24.87
CA THR A 334 16.49 10.40 -23.48
C THR A 334 17.97 10.25 -23.13
N LEU A 335 18.59 9.12 -23.50
CA LEU A 335 19.91 8.76 -22.96
C LEU A 335 21.05 9.49 -23.64
N LYS A 336 20.89 9.99 -24.88
CA LYS A 336 21.86 10.74 -25.71
C LYS A 336 23.24 10.08 -25.93
N ASN A 337 23.63 9.09 -25.12
CA ASN A 337 24.82 8.26 -25.21
C ASN A 337 24.45 6.87 -25.75
N PRO A 338 24.93 6.50 -26.94
CA PRO A 338 24.60 5.23 -27.57
C PRO A 338 25.18 3.97 -26.88
N GLN A 339 26.19 4.13 -26.02
CA GLN A 339 26.76 3.03 -25.21
C GLN A 339 25.96 2.74 -23.93
N SER A 340 24.86 3.44 -23.70
CA SER A 340 24.05 3.23 -22.51
C SER A 340 23.46 1.82 -22.46
N LEU A 341 23.51 1.20 -21.27
CA LEU A 341 22.91 -0.11 -21.01
C LEU A 341 21.39 0.03 -20.85
N ILE A 342 20.65 -0.80 -21.58
CA ILE A 342 19.20 -0.93 -21.47
C ILE A 342 18.83 -2.34 -20.98
N PHE A 343 17.79 -2.44 -20.15
CA PHE A 343 17.25 -3.72 -19.72
C PHE A 343 16.21 -4.22 -20.73
N CYS A 344 16.52 -5.32 -21.40
CA CYS A 344 15.68 -5.94 -22.43
C CYS A 344 14.97 -7.21 -21.94
N GLY A 345 14.95 -7.45 -20.63
CA GLY A 345 14.37 -8.65 -20.04
C GLY A 345 12.97 -8.94 -20.60
N ASP A 346 12.06 -7.98 -20.54
CA ASP A 346 10.66 -8.19 -20.93
C ASP A 346 10.44 -8.54 -22.42
N PHE A 347 11.49 -8.46 -23.23
CA PHE A 347 11.47 -8.66 -24.68
C PHE A 347 12.38 -9.80 -25.16
N LEU A 348 12.94 -10.62 -24.27
CA LEU A 348 13.88 -11.71 -24.65
C LEU A 348 13.26 -12.76 -25.59
N ASP A 349 11.94 -12.84 -25.69
CA ASP A 349 11.25 -13.74 -26.62
C ASP A 349 11.21 -13.20 -28.06
N LEU A 350 11.51 -11.92 -28.27
CA LEU A 350 11.56 -11.31 -29.59
C LEU A 350 12.87 -11.67 -30.32
N ASP A 351 12.77 -12.07 -31.58
CA ASP A 351 13.95 -12.45 -32.38
C ASP A 351 14.94 -11.31 -32.56
N ILE A 352 14.44 -10.07 -32.66
CA ILE A 352 15.26 -8.84 -32.71
C ILE A 352 16.07 -8.61 -31.42
N VAL A 353 15.76 -9.30 -30.32
CA VAL A 353 16.40 -9.16 -29.00
C VAL A 353 17.32 -10.34 -28.66
N LYS A 354 16.92 -11.57 -28.98
CA LYS A 354 17.60 -12.83 -28.55
C LYS A 354 19.13 -12.86 -28.78
N GLY A 355 19.61 -12.29 -29.88
CA GLY A 355 21.03 -12.29 -30.24
C GLY A 355 21.84 -11.10 -29.74
N LYS A 356 21.20 -10.12 -29.11
CA LYS A 356 21.81 -8.82 -28.76
C LYS A 356 21.92 -8.59 -27.26
N VAL A 357 21.38 -9.49 -26.45
CA VAL A 357 21.27 -9.34 -25.00
C VAL A 357 22.19 -10.32 -24.29
N ASP A 358 22.83 -9.85 -23.22
CA ASP A 358 23.51 -10.70 -22.25
C ASP A 358 22.48 -11.63 -21.59
N LYS A 359 22.64 -12.92 -21.84
CA LYS A 359 21.70 -13.96 -21.44
C LYS A 359 21.64 -14.15 -19.93
N GLU A 360 22.69 -13.78 -19.18
CA GLU A 360 22.72 -13.96 -17.74
C GLU A 360 21.94 -12.87 -16.98
N ASN A 361 21.89 -11.66 -17.52
CA ASN A 361 21.31 -10.51 -16.81
C ASN A 361 20.24 -9.71 -17.59
N GLY A 362 20.01 -10.03 -18.87
CA GLY A 362 18.97 -9.40 -19.67
C GLY A 362 19.31 -7.99 -20.19
N PHE A 363 20.57 -7.56 -20.15
CA PHE A 363 21.00 -6.23 -20.60
C PHE A 363 21.60 -6.23 -22.01
N SER A 364 21.45 -5.10 -22.70
CA SER A 364 22.11 -4.83 -23.98
C SER A 364 22.57 -3.38 -24.07
N ASN A 365 23.55 -3.10 -24.93
CA ASN A 365 23.88 -1.72 -25.29
C ASN A 365 22.84 -1.18 -26.27
N LEU A 366 22.38 0.04 -26.04
CA LEU A 366 21.40 0.71 -26.92
C LEU A 366 21.85 0.73 -28.40
N ASN A 367 23.16 0.87 -28.63
CA ASN A 367 23.81 0.76 -29.94
C ASN A 367 23.42 -0.47 -30.78
N ASN A 368 23.13 -1.59 -30.13
CA ASN A 368 22.77 -2.82 -30.83
C ASN A 368 21.45 -2.68 -31.62
N PHE A 369 20.71 -1.58 -31.45
CA PHE A 369 19.41 -1.31 -32.05
C PHE A 369 19.33 -0.04 -32.92
N GLN A 370 20.45 0.56 -33.33
CA GLN A 370 20.51 1.90 -33.96
C GLN A 370 19.80 2.11 -35.31
N ASN A 371 19.23 1.07 -35.94
CA ASN A 371 18.64 1.17 -37.28
C ASN A 371 17.15 0.76 -37.34
N LEU A 372 16.44 0.86 -36.22
CA LEU A 372 15.01 0.51 -36.16
C LEU A 372 14.12 1.72 -36.46
N GLU A 373 13.02 1.48 -37.18
CA GLU A 373 12.06 2.52 -37.56
C GLU A 373 11.39 3.13 -36.31
N VAL A 374 11.33 4.47 -36.28
CA VAL A 374 10.81 5.24 -35.14
C VAL A 374 9.34 5.59 -35.35
N PHE A 375 8.54 5.49 -34.28
CA PHE A 375 7.12 5.87 -34.26
C PHE A 375 6.89 7.33 -34.65
N LYS A 376 6.04 7.57 -35.64
CA LYS A 376 5.53 8.92 -35.98
C LYS A 376 4.33 9.28 -35.11
N LYS A 377 3.99 10.57 -35.07
CA LYS A 377 2.81 11.09 -34.37
C LYS A 377 1.50 10.44 -34.84
N SER A 378 1.38 10.15 -36.14
CA SER A 378 0.24 9.44 -36.74
C SER A 378 0.08 8.03 -36.17
N ASP A 379 1.19 7.34 -35.94
CA ASP A 379 1.21 5.95 -35.49
C ASP A 379 0.80 5.86 -34.02
N ILE A 380 1.26 6.82 -33.21
CA ILE A 380 0.81 6.98 -31.82
C ILE A 380 -0.70 7.28 -31.78
N SER A 381 -1.19 8.19 -32.64
CA SER A 381 -2.62 8.51 -32.72
C SER A 381 -3.47 7.30 -33.11
N GLU A 382 -3.03 6.51 -34.08
CA GLU A 382 -3.72 5.30 -34.50
C GLU A 382 -3.84 4.29 -33.36
N ILE A 383 -2.76 4.09 -32.58
CA ILE A 383 -2.75 3.14 -31.47
C ILE A 383 -3.64 3.60 -30.31
N LEU A 384 -3.61 4.89 -29.98
CA LEU A 384 -4.30 5.43 -28.82
C LEU A 384 -5.79 5.71 -29.06
N TYR A 385 -6.13 6.17 -30.26
CA TYR A 385 -7.48 6.67 -30.56
C TYR A 385 -8.15 5.94 -31.73
N GLY A 386 -7.46 5.01 -32.40
CA GLY A 386 -8.00 4.30 -33.57
C GLY A 386 -8.03 5.13 -34.86
N SER A 387 -7.36 6.29 -34.90
CA SER A 387 -7.33 7.18 -36.06
C SER A 387 -5.90 7.66 -36.35
N ARG A 388 -5.46 7.54 -37.61
CA ARG A 388 -4.18 8.09 -38.09
C ARG A 388 -4.14 9.61 -38.12
N LYS A 389 -5.29 10.28 -38.23
CA LYS A 389 -5.40 11.74 -38.15
C LYS A 389 -5.39 12.15 -36.67
N PRO A 390 -4.34 12.83 -36.18
CA PRO A 390 -4.30 13.31 -34.81
C PRO A 390 -5.42 14.33 -34.55
N LYS A 391 -5.98 14.31 -33.34
CA LYS A 391 -6.95 15.33 -32.89
C LYS A 391 -6.27 16.70 -32.77
N ASN A 392 -7.07 17.77 -32.81
CA ASN A 392 -6.57 19.15 -32.69
C ASN A 392 -5.82 19.37 -31.37
N ASN A 393 -6.34 18.84 -30.26
CA ASN A 393 -5.76 18.92 -28.91
C ASN A 393 -4.80 17.76 -28.59
N PHE A 394 -4.30 17.02 -29.59
CA PHE A 394 -3.46 15.83 -29.35
C PHE A 394 -2.24 16.14 -28.48
N ASN A 395 -1.56 17.26 -28.72
CA ASN A 395 -0.35 17.61 -27.96
C ASN A 395 -0.68 17.86 -26.47
N GLU A 396 -1.76 18.58 -26.19
CA GLU A 396 -2.24 18.86 -24.83
C GLU A 396 -2.66 17.56 -24.11
N GLU A 397 -3.39 16.67 -24.79
CA GLU A 397 -3.75 15.36 -24.21
C GLU A 397 -2.51 14.51 -23.93
N GLN A 398 -1.49 14.54 -24.79
CA GLN A 398 -0.24 13.82 -24.57
C GLN A 398 0.56 14.37 -23.39
N GLU A 399 0.59 15.69 -23.21
CA GLU A 399 1.22 16.32 -22.04
C GLU A 399 0.47 15.97 -20.75
N ALA A 400 -0.85 16.03 -20.79
CA ALA A 400 -1.73 15.56 -19.72
C ALA A 400 -1.45 14.10 -19.31
N LEU A 401 -1.26 13.21 -20.29
CA LEU A 401 -0.93 11.80 -20.06
C LEU A 401 0.48 11.63 -19.47
N LYS A 402 1.46 12.40 -19.93
CA LYS A 402 2.82 12.41 -19.35
C LYS A 402 2.78 12.84 -17.89
N ASN A 403 2.03 13.89 -17.55
CA ASN A 403 1.87 14.35 -16.17
C ASN A 403 1.17 13.31 -15.29
N ILE A 404 0.21 12.57 -15.84
CA ILE A 404 -0.39 11.43 -15.14
C ILE A 404 0.67 10.34 -14.89
N LEU A 405 1.46 10.00 -15.91
CA LEU A 405 2.46 8.93 -15.84
C LEU A 405 3.64 9.29 -14.93
N SER A 406 4.04 10.56 -14.85
CA SER A 406 5.13 11.01 -13.97
C SER A 406 4.85 10.78 -12.50
N ASN A 407 3.57 10.67 -12.10
CA ASN A 407 3.19 10.27 -10.73
C ASN A 407 3.54 8.81 -10.41
N TYR A 408 3.95 8.04 -11.40
CA TYR A 408 4.31 6.64 -11.27
C TYR A 408 5.71 6.42 -11.81
N ILE A 409 6.71 6.55 -10.94
CA ILE A 409 8.15 6.40 -11.25
C ILE A 409 8.45 5.21 -12.18
N PHE A 410 7.73 4.10 -12.05
CA PHE A 410 7.95 2.89 -12.85
C PHE A 410 7.11 2.75 -14.12
N PHE A 411 6.23 3.71 -14.42
CA PHE A 411 5.53 3.83 -15.68
C PHE A 411 6.15 5.02 -16.41
N SER A 412 7.40 4.86 -16.82
CA SER A 412 8.11 5.92 -17.54
C SER A 412 7.28 6.38 -18.75
N ASN A 413 7.54 7.61 -19.20
CA ASN A 413 6.89 8.23 -20.38
C ASN A 413 6.99 7.39 -21.67
N ALA A 414 7.73 6.28 -21.65
CA ALA A 414 7.99 5.33 -22.71
C ALA A 414 7.06 4.11 -22.76
N ASN A 415 5.94 4.09 -22.04
CA ASN A 415 4.98 2.97 -22.14
C ASN A 415 3.69 3.35 -22.88
N LEU A 416 3.65 3.06 -24.19
CA LEU A 416 2.49 3.34 -25.05
C LEU A 416 1.25 2.54 -24.65
N GLN A 417 1.44 1.32 -24.18
CA GLN A 417 0.35 0.50 -23.64
C GLN A 417 -0.28 1.15 -22.40
N MET A 418 0.50 1.77 -21.52
CA MET A 418 -0.04 2.51 -20.36
C MET A 418 -0.83 3.74 -20.79
N GLN A 419 -0.34 4.51 -21.77
CA GLN A 419 -1.09 5.65 -22.31
C GLN A 419 -2.44 5.20 -22.88
N LYS A 420 -2.44 4.08 -23.61
CA LYS A 420 -3.66 3.46 -24.15
C LYS A 420 -4.61 3.03 -23.03
N ALA A 421 -4.10 2.42 -21.97
CA ALA A 421 -4.89 2.04 -20.80
C ALA A 421 -5.49 3.26 -20.10
N ILE A 422 -4.73 4.36 -19.91
CA ILE A 422 -5.26 5.61 -19.33
C ILE A 422 -6.41 6.14 -20.20
N ILE A 423 -6.21 6.26 -21.52
CA ILE A 423 -7.25 6.74 -22.44
C ILE A 423 -8.50 5.85 -22.35
N SER A 424 -8.33 4.52 -22.32
CA SER A 424 -9.43 3.57 -22.14
C SER A 424 -10.19 3.83 -20.84
N ILE A 425 -9.48 3.96 -19.71
CA ILE A 425 -10.09 4.24 -18.40
C ILE A 425 -10.85 5.56 -18.41
N VAL A 426 -10.22 6.66 -18.79
CA VAL A 426 -10.83 7.99 -18.69
C VAL A 426 -11.98 8.21 -19.67
N THR A 427 -12.05 7.42 -20.75
CA THR A 427 -13.14 7.48 -21.73
C THR A 427 -14.32 6.59 -21.35
N GLN A 428 -14.07 5.44 -20.73
CA GLN A 428 -15.11 4.44 -20.44
C GLN A 428 -15.68 4.56 -19.03
N GLU A 429 -14.89 5.02 -18.07
CA GLU A 429 -15.32 5.13 -16.68
C GLU A 429 -16.21 6.35 -16.44
N LYS A 430 -17.45 6.08 -16.01
CA LYS A 430 -18.50 7.09 -15.80
C LYS A 430 -18.77 7.36 -14.32
N SER A 431 -18.21 6.56 -13.41
CA SER A 431 -18.36 6.76 -11.97
C SER A 431 -17.83 8.12 -11.53
N LEU A 432 -18.56 8.76 -10.62
CA LEU A 432 -18.17 10.04 -10.04
C LEU A 432 -17.16 9.82 -8.93
N ILE A 433 -16.09 10.61 -8.96
CA ILE A 433 -15.09 10.65 -7.90
C ILE A 433 -15.61 11.55 -6.79
N TYR A 434 -15.93 10.97 -5.63
CA TYR A 434 -16.29 11.73 -4.44
C TYR A 434 -15.04 12.16 -3.65
N PRO A 435 -15.01 13.40 -3.11
CA PRO A 435 -16.10 14.38 -3.02
C PRO A 435 -16.25 15.33 -4.23
N PHE A 436 -15.33 15.30 -5.19
CA PHE A 436 -15.26 16.24 -6.32
C PHE A 436 -16.50 16.23 -7.22
N ARG A 437 -17.24 15.11 -7.27
CA ARG A 437 -18.38 14.87 -8.18
C ARG A 437 -17.99 15.07 -9.66
N LYS A 438 -16.74 14.77 -10.00
CA LYS A 438 -16.19 14.79 -11.36
C LYS A 438 -15.94 13.36 -11.85
N GLN A 439 -15.99 13.13 -13.17
CA GLN A 439 -15.62 11.86 -13.79
C GLN A 439 -14.11 11.83 -14.10
N LEU A 440 -13.53 10.63 -14.26
CA LEU A 440 -12.10 10.46 -14.61
C LEU A 440 -11.72 11.12 -15.94
N LYS A 441 -12.66 11.36 -16.86
CA LYS A 441 -12.41 12.15 -18.07
C LYS A 441 -11.86 13.56 -17.77
N SER A 442 -12.26 14.15 -16.64
CA SER A 442 -11.83 15.49 -16.23
C SER A 442 -10.33 15.56 -15.96
N LEU A 443 -9.67 14.43 -15.70
CA LEU A 443 -8.22 14.38 -15.46
C LEU A 443 -7.41 14.89 -16.64
N ILE A 444 -7.95 14.89 -17.86
CA ILE A 444 -7.25 15.44 -19.02
C ILE A 444 -7.15 16.96 -18.93
N THR A 445 -8.19 17.64 -18.44
CA THR A 445 -8.33 19.10 -18.44
C THR A 445 -8.12 19.76 -17.08
N ASP A 446 -8.23 19.00 -15.98
CA ASP A 446 -8.24 19.50 -14.60
C ASP A 446 -6.94 19.10 -13.89
N GLU A 447 -6.03 20.06 -13.74
CA GLU A 447 -4.72 19.84 -13.13
C GLU A 447 -4.79 19.57 -11.62
N GLU A 448 -5.64 20.28 -10.88
CA GLU A 448 -5.83 20.07 -9.44
C GLU A 448 -6.31 18.64 -9.15
N LEU A 449 -7.32 18.19 -9.91
CA LEU A 449 -7.82 16.83 -9.78
C LEU A 449 -6.76 15.78 -10.13
N ARG A 450 -5.94 16.05 -11.15
CA ARG A 450 -4.85 15.17 -11.62
C ARG A 450 -3.76 14.99 -10.56
N ASN A 451 -3.47 16.04 -9.79
CA ASN A 451 -2.44 16.06 -8.76
C ASN A 451 -2.94 15.59 -7.39
N ASN A 452 -4.24 15.26 -7.26
CA ASN A 452 -4.80 14.80 -6.01
C ASN A 452 -4.35 13.35 -5.66
N ASN A 453 -3.75 13.17 -4.48
CA ASN A 453 -3.21 11.88 -4.02
C ASN A 453 -4.22 10.71 -4.04
N ARG A 454 -5.49 10.96 -3.70
CA ARG A 454 -6.54 9.93 -3.74
C ARG A 454 -6.85 9.52 -5.17
N VAL A 455 -6.94 10.49 -6.08
CA VAL A 455 -7.19 10.27 -7.50
C VAL A 455 -6.04 9.50 -8.14
N ILE A 456 -4.80 9.90 -7.88
CA ILE A 456 -3.59 9.20 -8.31
C ILE A 456 -3.62 7.74 -7.85
N SER A 457 -3.96 7.48 -6.58
CA SER A 457 -4.02 6.13 -6.03
C SER A 457 -5.12 5.25 -6.66
N ILE A 458 -6.31 5.83 -6.91
CA ILE A 458 -7.41 5.17 -7.62
C ILE A 458 -6.99 4.83 -9.05
N LEU A 459 -6.47 5.82 -9.80
CA LEU A 459 -6.09 5.65 -11.19
C LEU A 459 -5.00 4.60 -11.35
N ARG A 460 -3.99 4.58 -10.47
CA ARG A 460 -2.96 3.54 -10.42
C ARG A 460 -3.56 2.14 -10.35
N THR A 461 -4.60 1.98 -9.54
CA THR A 461 -5.20 0.67 -9.33
C THR A 461 -6.08 0.25 -10.52
N LEU A 462 -6.81 1.20 -11.13
CA LEU A 462 -7.54 0.96 -12.37
C LEU A 462 -6.59 0.60 -13.52
N LEU A 463 -5.46 1.29 -13.64
CA LEU A 463 -4.41 0.94 -14.61
C LEU A 463 -3.89 -0.47 -14.39
N THR A 464 -3.66 -0.86 -13.14
CA THR A 464 -3.23 -2.21 -12.79
C THR A 464 -4.29 -3.25 -13.19
N ARG A 465 -5.58 -2.98 -12.94
CA ARG A 465 -6.69 -3.85 -13.37
C ARG A 465 -6.70 -4.07 -14.89
N GLU A 466 -6.64 -2.98 -15.65
CA GLU A 466 -6.64 -3.05 -17.11
C GLU A 466 -5.42 -3.82 -17.62
N MET A 467 -4.27 -3.65 -16.96
CA MET A 467 -3.06 -4.41 -17.30
C MET A 467 -3.17 -5.92 -17.04
N TYR A 468 -3.93 -6.32 -16.04
CA TYR A 468 -4.21 -7.73 -15.79
C TYR A 468 -5.21 -8.29 -16.80
N LYS A 469 -6.26 -7.53 -17.14
CA LYS A 469 -7.25 -7.91 -18.15
C LYS A 469 -6.63 -8.12 -19.52
N GLU A 470 -5.74 -7.23 -19.96
CA GLU A 470 -5.04 -7.37 -21.24
C GLU A 470 -4.24 -8.66 -21.36
N LYS A 471 -3.80 -9.19 -20.23
CA LYS A 471 -3.03 -10.44 -20.14
C LYS A 471 -3.91 -11.64 -19.82
N ASN A 472 -5.23 -11.51 -19.99
CA ASN A 472 -6.25 -12.51 -19.66
C ASN A 472 -6.12 -13.03 -18.22
N ASN A 473 -5.80 -12.15 -17.27
CA ASN A 473 -5.54 -12.50 -15.88
C ASN A 473 -6.34 -11.62 -14.90
N GLU A 474 -7.50 -11.11 -15.28
CA GLU A 474 -8.32 -10.26 -14.39
C GLU A 474 -8.59 -10.90 -13.02
N GLU A 475 -8.78 -12.22 -12.99
CA GLU A 475 -8.96 -12.97 -11.75
C GLU A 475 -7.75 -12.87 -10.81
N GLY A 476 -6.53 -12.86 -11.35
CA GLY A 476 -5.30 -12.66 -10.56
C GLY A 476 -5.29 -11.30 -9.85
N PHE A 477 -5.83 -10.26 -10.48
CA PHE A 477 -5.99 -8.93 -9.86
C PHE A 477 -7.05 -8.95 -8.75
N LYS A 478 -8.19 -9.62 -8.97
CA LYS A 478 -9.23 -9.78 -7.95
C LYS A 478 -8.68 -10.53 -6.72
N LYS A 479 -7.97 -11.63 -6.96
CA LYS A 479 -7.29 -12.43 -5.92
C LYS A 479 -6.22 -11.64 -5.17
N SER A 480 -5.40 -10.85 -5.85
CA SER A 480 -4.40 -10.01 -5.16
C SER A 480 -5.05 -9.00 -4.22
N ASN A 481 -6.17 -8.40 -4.62
CA ASN A 481 -6.91 -7.47 -3.78
C ASN A 481 -7.54 -8.17 -2.56
N ILE A 482 -8.04 -9.40 -2.71
CA ILE A 482 -8.55 -10.21 -1.58
C ILE A 482 -7.44 -10.48 -0.56
N LEU A 483 -6.26 -10.93 -1.03
CA LEU A 483 -5.12 -11.18 -0.15
C LEU A 483 -4.63 -9.89 0.53
N GLN A 484 -4.56 -8.78 -0.22
CA GLN A 484 -4.18 -7.48 0.36
C GLN A 484 -5.17 -7.02 1.45
N LYS A 485 -6.49 -7.18 1.23
CA LYS A 485 -7.53 -6.87 2.24
C LYS A 485 -7.25 -7.65 3.54
N LYS A 486 -6.99 -8.96 3.45
CA LYS A 486 -6.67 -9.81 4.61
C LYS A 486 -5.37 -9.41 5.32
N ILE A 487 -4.31 -9.08 4.58
CA ILE A 487 -3.04 -8.59 5.15
C ILE A 487 -3.28 -7.30 5.94
N ILE A 488 -4.02 -6.34 5.37
CA ILE A 488 -4.34 -5.08 6.04
C ILE A 488 -5.14 -5.35 7.33
N GLU A 489 -6.12 -6.25 7.30
CA GLU A 489 -6.90 -6.61 8.49
C GLU A 489 -6.04 -7.20 9.62
N ILE A 490 -5.12 -8.10 9.27
CA ILE A 490 -4.15 -8.66 10.21
C ILE A 490 -3.27 -7.55 10.81
N LEU A 491 -2.71 -6.67 9.97
CA LEU A 491 -1.85 -5.59 10.43
C LEU A 491 -2.58 -4.57 11.31
N LEU A 492 -3.82 -4.21 10.97
CA LEU A 492 -4.67 -3.35 11.81
C LEU A 492 -4.93 -4.00 13.18
N LYS A 493 -5.15 -5.31 13.20
CA LYS A 493 -5.36 -6.07 14.44
C LYS A 493 -4.10 -6.12 15.30
N ILE A 494 -2.94 -6.36 14.70
CA ILE A 494 -1.65 -6.27 15.39
C ILE A 494 -1.45 -4.85 15.94
N ASN A 495 -1.69 -3.82 15.14
CA ASN A 495 -1.57 -2.41 15.55
C ASN A 495 -2.57 -2.00 16.64
N SER A 496 -3.63 -2.76 16.86
CA SER A 496 -4.56 -2.52 17.97
C SER A 496 -4.02 -2.95 19.34
N ILE A 497 -2.93 -3.74 19.36
CA ILE A 497 -2.23 -4.14 20.59
C ILE A 497 -1.48 -2.94 21.15
N LYS A 498 -1.83 -2.53 22.37
CA LYS A 498 -1.29 -1.31 23.00
C LYS A 498 0.13 -1.49 23.53
N ASP A 499 0.43 -2.66 24.06
CA ASP A 499 1.78 -3.05 24.46
C ASP A 499 2.72 -3.07 23.25
N SER A 500 3.65 -2.12 23.21
CA SER A 500 4.55 -1.90 22.07
C SER A 500 5.49 -3.07 21.85
N SER A 501 6.05 -3.64 22.92
CA SER A 501 6.96 -4.79 22.85
C SER A 501 6.27 -6.01 22.25
N LYS A 502 5.08 -6.36 22.76
CA LYS A 502 4.28 -7.47 22.23
C LYS A 502 3.86 -7.23 20.78
N ARG A 503 3.36 -6.02 20.47
CA ARG A 503 2.95 -5.63 19.12
C ARG A 503 4.07 -5.81 18.11
N ILE A 504 5.26 -5.25 18.39
CA ILE A 504 6.42 -5.31 17.48
C ILE A 504 6.84 -6.77 17.25
N LYS A 505 6.88 -7.58 18.31
CA LYS A 505 7.28 -8.99 18.22
C LYS A 505 6.33 -9.81 17.33
N ILE A 506 5.02 -9.66 17.54
CA ILE A 506 3.99 -10.31 16.74
C ILE A 506 4.10 -9.84 15.28
N LYS A 507 4.29 -8.55 15.06
CA LYS A 507 4.44 -7.97 13.72
C LYS A 507 5.65 -8.52 12.97
N LYS A 508 6.82 -8.59 13.62
CA LYS A 508 8.04 -9.19 13.03
C LYS A 508 7.79 -10.63 12.61
N LYS A 509 7.24 -11.44 13.53
CA LYS A 509 6.91 -12.84 13.29
C LYS A 509 5.94 -13.01 12.11
N PHE A 510 4.90 -12.18 12.02
CA PHE A 510 3.97 -12.19 10.89
C PHE A 510 4.71 -12.05 9.55
N PHE A 511 5.58 -11.05 9.43
CA PHE A 511 6.32 -10.81 8.19
C PHE A 511 7.33 -11.93 7.88
N GLU A 512 8.06 -12.42 8.87
CA GLU A 512 9.01 -13.52 8.71
C GLU A 512 8.33 -14.80 8.23
N ASP A 513 7.23 -15.18 8.88
CA ASP A 513 6.47 -16.38 8.53
C ASP A 513 5.81 -16.23 7.15
N PHE A 514 5.39 -15.02 6.79
CA PHE A 514 4.89 -14.72 5.44
C PHE A 514 6.00 -14.96 4.40
N PHE A 515 7.20 -14.39 4.58
CA PHE A 515 8.30 -14.61 3.62
C PHE A 515 8.74 -16.07 3.54
N LYS A 516 8.82 -16.78 4.66
CA LYS A 516 9.08 -18.24 4.68
C LYS A 516 8.04 -18.99 3.86
N THR A 517 6.77 -18.59 3.96
CA THR A 517 5.67 -19.16 3.18
C THR A 517 5.87 -18.89 1.68
N LEU A 518 6.22 -17.66 1.28
CA LEU A 518 6.50 -17.32 -0.11
C LEU A 518 7.67 -18.16 -0.68
N ILE A 519 8.76 -18.26 0.07
CA ILE A 519 9.92 -19.09 -0.29
C ILE A 519 9.51 -20.55 -0.48
N LYS A 520 8.73 -21.10 0.46
CA LYS A 520 8.30 -22.50 0.41
C LYS A 520 7.48 -22.79 -0.85
N ILE A 521 6.59 -21.87 -1.23
CA ILE A 521 5.76 -22.01 -2.43
C ILE A 521 6.62 -21.96 -3.71
N GLN A 522 7.60 -21.06 -3.77
CA GLN A 522 8.45 -20.83 -4.96
C GLN A 522 9.79 -21.58 -4.91
N LYS A 523 9.96 -22.59 -4.05
CA LYS A 523 11.27 -23.21 -3.79
C LYS A 523 11.94 -23.82 -5.04
N LYS A 524 11.16 -24.23 -6.04
CA LYS A 524 11.64 -24.95 -7.24
C LYS A 524 11.77 -24.05 -8.48
N LYS A 525 11.73 -22.74 -8.31
CA LYS A 525 11.42 -21.78 -9.36
C LYS A 525 12.69 -20.94 -9.67
N ILE A 526 13.15 -20.97 -10.93
CA ILE A 526 14.37 -20.28 -11.40
C ILE A 526 14.05 -18.82 -11.73
N ILE A 527 14.96 -17.91 -11.38
CA ILE A 527 14.79 -16.47 -11.57
C ILE A 527 16.00 -15.90 -12.33
N ILE A 528 15.74 -14.96 -13.23
CA ILE A 528 16.79 -14.16 -13.84
C ILE A 528 17.16 -13.05 -12.86
N SER A 529 18.43 -13.03 -12.48
CA SER A 529 18.99 -12.05 -11.55
C SER A 529 19.84 -11.02 -12.31
N PRO A 530 19.42 -9.76 -12.40
CA PRO A 530 20.35 -8.69 -12.68
C PRO A 530 21.33 -8.55 -11.51
N LEU A 531 22.63 -8.42 -11.80
CA LEU A 531 23.64 -8.10 -10.80
C LEU A 531 23.23 -6.86 -10.00
N PRO A 532 23.29 -6.87 -8.65
CA PRO A 532 22.93 -5.72 -7.83
C PRO A 532 23.65 -4.42 -8.22
N SER A 533 24.91 -4.51 -8.64
CA SER A 533 25.68 -3.37 -9.15
C SER A 533 25.11 -2.78 -10.44
N LYS A 534 24.61 -3.63 -11.36
CA LYS A 534 23.96 -3.19 -12.60
C LYS A 534 22.56 -2.61 -12.37
N LEU A 535 21.87 -3.06 -11.31
CA LEU A 535 20.59 -2.46 -10.91
C LEU A 535 20.75 -0.98 -10.54
N LEU A 536 21.85 -0.57 -9.92
CA LEU A 536 22.08 0.84 -9.54
C LEU A 536 22.24 1.77 -10.76
N LEU A 537 22.67 1.25 -11.91
CA LEU A 537 22.91 2.01 -13.15
C LEU A 537 21.63 2.31 -13.96
N LEU A 538 20.51 1.69 -13.59
CA LEU A 538 19.25 1.83 -14.31
C LEU A 538 18.52 3.14 -13.91
N ASN A 539 18.47 4.11 -14.82
CA ASN A 539 17.53 5.24 -14.73
C ASN A 539 16.13 4.77 -15.19
N ILE A 540 15.43 4.00 -14.33
CA ILE A 540 14.04 3.56 -14.56
C ILE A 540 13.09 4.46 -13.79
#